data_AF-A0A166MZ45-F1
#
_entry.id   AF-A0A166MZ45-F1
#
_cell.length_a   1.000
_cell.length_b   1.000
_cell.length_c   1.000
_cell.angle_alpha   90.00
_cell.angle_beta   90.00
_cell.angle_gamma   90.00
#
_symmetry.space_group_name_H-M   'P 1'
#
loop_
_entity.id
_entity.type
_entity.pdbx_description
1 polymer ?
#
loop_
_entity_poly.entity_id
_entity_poly.type
_entity_poly.pdbx_seq_one_letter_code
_entity_poly.pdbx_strand_id
1 'polypeptide(L)'
;MSLCTICLGALKTPSALPCGHVFCYECILKVVKSVRPFTTEHRCSVCRERYTVEVLPRDMIPDALQLHMTPCIRKLDMTLADPAPGAGLARHQAEILALRAQRGELHRRMQQAAATTAGLCMLAKAARDHGLKMQKERDTLAEECRLLKRRLRDHPDATAGSIRPIASVSYLFGPSAPEPLRPAKRQRLEFKTPVDILPPSISRRATPRVPPPTQAKYEPISPVLTPPSQSPKLQL
;
A
#
# COMPACT_ATOMS: atom_id res chain seq x y z
N MET A 1 -14.84 -23.41 -40.19
CA MET A 1 -13.58 -22.65 -40.38
C MET A 1 -13.83 -21.21 -39.98
N SER A 2 -13.08 -20.67 -39.02
CA SER A 2 -13.20 -19.27 -38.60
C SER A 2 -12.47 -18.35 -39.59
N LEU A 3 -13.18 -17.33 -40.07
CA LEU A 3 -12.68 -16.34 -41.05
C LEU A 3 -12.29 -15.04 -40.35
N CYS A 4 -11.27 -14.37 -40.86
CA CYS A 4 -10.88 -13.04 -40.39
C CYS A 4 -11.74 -11.97 -41.09
N THR A 5 -12.43 -11.11 -40.32
CA THR A 5 -13.25 -10.03 -40.90
C THR A 5 -12.44 -8.88 -41.50
N ILE A 6 -11.12 -8.83 -41.29
CA ILE A 6 -10.24 -7.79 -41.84
C ILE A 6 -9.74 -8.20 -43.24
N CYS A 7 -9.16 -9.39 -43.38
CA CYS A 7 -8.66 -9.87 -44.68
C CYS A 7 -9.64 -10.78 -45.44
N LEU A 8 -10.82 -11.05 -44.86
CA LEU A 8 -11.89 -11.89 -45.41
C LEU A 8 -11.45 -13.31 -45.80
N GLY A 9 -10.35 -13.79 -45.20
CA GLY A 9 -9.76 -15.10 -45.48
C GLY A 9 -9.64 -15.97 -44.24
N ALA A 10 -9.07 -17.17 -44.41
CA ALA A 10 -8.74 -18.06 -43.29
C ALA A 10 -7.78 -17.37 -42.30
N LEU A 11 -8.02 -17.60 -41.00
CA LEU A 11 -7.20 -17.02 -39.93
C LEU A 11 -5.75 -17.53 -40.02
N LYS A 12 -4.80 -16.61 -40.20
CA LYS A 12 -3.36 -16.84 -40.13
C LYS A 12 -2.86 -16.30 -38.79
N THR A 13 -2.27 -17.15 -37.95
CA THR A 13 -1.83 -16.77 -36.58
C THR A 13 -2.95 -16.04 -35.83
N PRO A 14 -4.03 -16.76 -35.45
CA PRO A 14 -5.19 -16.15 -34.84
C PRO A 14 -4.81 -15.39 -33.56
N SER A 15 -5.44 -14.25 -33.35
CA SER A 15 -5.22 -13.42 -32.17
C SER A 15 -6.55 -12.89 -31.66
N ALA A 16 -6.72 -12.90 -30.34
CA ALA A 16 -7.91 -12.40 -29.67
C ALA A 16 -7.68 -11.00 -29.11
N LEU A 17 -8.71 -10.16 -29.24
CA LEU A 17 -8.86 -8.91 -28.49
C LEU A 17 -9.49 -9.19 -27.11
N PRO A 18 -9.47 -8.22 -26.17
CA PRO A 18 -10.08 -8.39 -24.84
C PRO A 18 -11.59 -8.65 -24.90
N CYS A 19 -12.26 -8.17 -25.96
CA CYS A 19 -13.66 -8.45 -26.25
C CYS A 19 -13.93 -9.87 -26.79
N GLY A 20 -12.91 -10.71 -26.95
CA GLY A 20 -13.04 -12.10 -27.42
C GLY A 20 -13.05 -12.29 -28.95
N HIS A 21 -13.22 -11.24 -29.75
CA HIS A 21 -13.16 -11.34 -31.22
C HIS A 21 -11.76 -11.72 -31.71
N VAL A 22 -11.72 -12.57 -32.75
CA VAL A 22 -10.49 -13.17 -33.27
C VAL A 22 -10.18 -12.67 -34.68
N PHE A 23 -8.93 -12.26 -34.90
CA PHE A 23 -8.41 -11.78 -36.19
C PHE A 23 -7.04 -12.39 -36.47
N CYS A 24 -6.55 -12.28 -37.71
CA CYS A 24 -5.14 -12.54 -37.98
C CYS A 24 -4.28 -11.53 -37.21
N TYR A 25 -3.23 -11.98 -36.55
CA TYR A 25 -2.32 -11.12 -35.79
C TYR A 25 -1.78 -9.95 -36.63
N GLU A 26 -1.33 -10.23 -37.85
CA GLU A 26 -0.86 -9.19 -38.78
C GLU A 26 -1.96 -8.21 -39.21
N CYS A 27 -3.21 -8.67 -39.31
CA CYS A 27 -4.31 -7.80 -39.71
C CYS A 27 -4.64 -6.78 -38.62
N ILE A 28 -4.73 -7.23 -37.37
CA ILE A 28 -5.04 -6.31 -36.26
C ILE A 28 -3.87 -5.36 -35.97
N LEU A 29 -2.62 -5.81 -36.11
CA LEU A 29 -1.46 -4.93 -36.00
C LEU A 29 -1.41 -3.86 -37.08
N LYS A 30 -1.82 -4.17 -38.32
CA LYS A 30 -1.91 -3.19 -39.40
C LYS A 30 -2.95 -2.11 -39.10
N VAL A 31 -4.10 -2.49 -38.53
CA VAL A 31 -5.14 -1.54 -38.09
C VAL A 31 -4.62 -0.62 -37.00
N VAL A 32 -3.89 -1.15 -36.02
CA VAL A 32 -3.26 -0.34 -34.96
C VAL A 32 -2.24 0.64 -35.53
N LYS A 33 -1.37 0.17 -36.44
CA LYS A 33 -0.30 0.97 -37.05
C LYS A 33 -0.81 2.00 -38.07
N SER A 34 -2.02 1.83 -38.61
CA SER A 34 -2.58 2.76 -39.61
C SER A 34 -3.20 4.01 -39.01
N VAL A 35 -3.52 4.01 -37.71
CA VAL A 35 -4.07 5.19 -37.01
C VAL A 35 -2.99 6.26 -36.86
N ARG A 36 -3.26 7.48 -37.36
CA ARG A 36 -2.39 8.65 -37.25
C ARG A 36 -3.16 9.86 -36.68
N PRO A 37 -2.62 10.57 -35.67
CA PRO A 37 -1.43 10.23 -34.89
C PRO A 37 -1.60 8.89 -34.17
N PHE A 38 -0.50 8.22 -33.82
CA PHE A 38 -0.56 6.95 -33.10
C PHE A 38 -1.30 7.15 -31.77
N THR A 39 -2.34 6.36 -31.53
CA THR A 39 -3.12 6.33 -30.29
C THR A 39 -2.97 4.98 -29.62
N THR A 40 -3.00 4.93 -28.29
CA THR A 40 -3.01 3.67 -27.53
C THR A 40 -4.40 3.06 -27.44
N GLU A 41 -5.46 3.86 -27.59
CA GLU A 41 -6.85 3.40 -27.61
C GLU A 41 -7.31 3.06 -29.02
N HIS A 42 -7.89 1.87 -29.16
CA HIS A 42 -8.46 1.36 -30.41
C HIS A 42 -9.83 0.74 -30.16
N ARG A 43 -10.55 0.43 -31.25
CA ARG A 43 -11.89 -0.18 -31.20
C ARG A 43 -11.93 -1.45 -32.02
N CYS A 44 -12.59 -2.48 -31.51
CA CYS A 44 -12.82 -3.72 -32.24
C CYS A 44 -13.68 -3.44 -33.48
N SER A 45 -13.31 -3.98 -34.65
CA SER A 45 -14.08 -3.81 -35.89
C SER A 45 -15.43 -4.54 -35.89
N VAL A 46 -15.63 -5.49 -34.97
CA VAL A 46 -16.87 -6.28 -34.86
C VAL A 46 -17.84 -5.66 -33.86
N CYS A 47 -17.45 -5.56 -32.59
CA CYS A 47 -18.33 -5.07 -31.51
C CYS A 47 -18.10 -3.61 -31.11
N ARG A 48 -17.08 -2.93 -31.65
CA ARG A 48 -16.71 -1.54 -31.33
C ARG A 48 -16.27 -1.32 -29.87
N GLU A 49 -16.11 -2.38 -29.08
CA GLU A 49 -15.55 -2.33 -27.74
C GLU A 49 -14.14 -1.73 -27.76
N ARG A 50 -13.83 -0.91 -26.75
CA ARG A 50 -12.53 -0.24 -26.64
C ARG A 50 -11.48 -1.22 -26.12
N TYR A 51 -10.27 -1.13 -26.66
CA TYR A 51 -9.12 -1.85 -26.14
C TYR A 51 -7.87 -0.96 -26.21
N THR A 52 -6.96 -1.14 -25.26
CA THR A 52 -5.70 -0.41 -25.21
C THR A 52 -4.58 -1.28 -25.76
N VAL A 53 -3.69 -0.70 -26.56
CA VAL A 53 -2.43 -1.35 -26.94
C VAL A 53 -1.34 -0.66 -26.13
N GLU A 54 -1.19 -1.12 -24.89
CA GLU A 54 -0.13 -0.61 -24.00
C GLU A 54 1.22 -1.16 -24.45
N VAL A 55 2.15 -0.24 -24.69
CA VAL A 55 3.57 -0.54 -24.87
C VAL A 55 4.26 -0.29 -23.54
N LEU A 56 3.95 -1.11 -22.52
CA LEU A 56 4.79 -1.13 -21.34
C LEU A 56 6.06 -1.92 -21.68
N PRO A 57 7.26 -1.31 -21.57
CA PRO A 57 8.51 -2.02 -21.75
C PRO A 57 8.57 -3.17 -20.74
N ARG A 58 8.91 -4.37 -21.21
CA ARG A 58 9.03 -5.57 -20.36
C ARG A 58 9.94 -5.31 -19.15
N ASP A 59 10.98 -4.51 -19.34
CA ASP A 59 11.98 -4.16 -18.34
C ASP A 59 11.43 -3.33 -17.16
N MET A 60 10.28 -2.68 -17.33
CA MET A 60 9.61 -1.93 -16.26
C MET A 60 8.70 -2.82 -15.39
N ILE A 61 8.46 -4.06 -15.83
CA ILE A 61 7.58 -5.00 -15.16
C ILE A 61 8.47 -6.03 -14.44
N PRO A 62 8.41 -6.15 -13.11
CA PRO A 62 9.13 -7.19 -12.37
C PRO A 62 8.88 -8.58 -12.97
N ASP A 63 9.91 -9.41 -13.09
CA ASP A 63 9.83 -10.72 -13.78
C ASP A 63 8.68 -11.60 -13.24
N ALA A 64 8.44 -11.55 -11.94
CA ALA A 64 7.34 -12.28 -11.29
C ALA A 64 5.93 -11.86 -11.78
N LEU A 65 5.77 -10.64 -12.26
CA LEU A 65 4.49 -10.09 -12.75
C LEU A 65 4.34 -10.21 -14.26
N GLN A 66 5.44 -10.33 -15.02
CA GLN A 66 5.40 -10.44 -16.48
C GLN A 66 4.56 -11.63 -16.97
N LEU A 67 4.56 -12.74 -16.23
CA LEU A 67 3.77 -13.94 -16.54
C LEU A 67 2.26 -13.74 -16.34
N HIS A 68 1.86 -12.77 -15.51
CA HIS A 68 0.47 -12.47 -15.20
C HIS A 68 -0.08 -11.34 -16.09
N MET A 69 0.78 -10.66 -16.86
CA MET A 69 0.36 -9.63 -17.79
C MET A 69 -0.13 -10.25 -19.09
N THR A 70 -1.42 -10.09 -19.32
CA THR A 70 -2.09 -10.53 -20.54
C THR A 70 -2.05 -9.40 -21.57
N PRO A 71 -1.35 -9.55 -22.71
CA PRO A 71 -1.33 -8.50 -23.72
C PRO A 71 -2.72 -8.35 -24.34
N CYS A 72 -3.10 -7.13 -24.69
CA CYS A 72 -4.43 -6.86 -25.24
C CYS A 72 -4.65 -7.48 -26.63
N ILE A 73 -3.57 -7.69 -27.39
CA ILE A 73 -3.59 -8.50 -28.62
C ILE A 73 -2.87 -9.80 -28.30
N ARG A 74 -3.64 -10.86 -28.02
CA ARG A 74 -3.12 -12.16 -27.60
C ARG A 74 -3.11 -13.14 -28.76
N LYS A 75 -1.94 -13.68 -29.12
CA LYS A 75 -1.87 -14.81 -30.06
C LYS A 75 -2.55 -16.04 -29.44
N LEU A 76 -3.32 -16.74 -30.25
CA LEU A 76 -3.97 -18.00 -29.90
C LEU A 76 -3.25 -19.13 -30.60
N ASP A 77 -2.89 -20.17 -29.86
CA ASP A 77 -2.44 -21.44 -30.44
C ASP A 77 -3.68 -22.31 -30.64
N MET A 78 -4.19 -22.35 -31.87
CA MET A 78 -5.29 -23.27 -32.23
C MET A 78 -4.81 -24.72 -32.41
N THR A 79 -3.51 -24.97 -32.34
CA THR A 79 -2.89 -26.30 -32.29
C THR A 79 -2.84 -26.82 -30.86
N LEU A 80 -4.01 -27.03 -30.25
CA LEU A 80 -4.10 -27.84 -29.04
C LEU A 80 -4.56 -29.23 -29.48
N ALA A 81 -3.59 -30.04 -29.92
CA ALA A 81 -3.74 -31.48 -29.78
C ALA A 81 -3.73 -31.75 -28.28
N ASP A 82 -4.84 -32.20 -27.73
CA ASP A 82 -5.01 -32.44 -26.30
C ASP A 82 -3.86 -33.29 -25.74
N PRO A 83 -3.01 -32.76 -24.84
CA PRO A 83 -2.31 -33.64 -23.93
C PRO A 83 -3.38 -34.20 -22.97
N ALA A 84 -3.60 -35.51 -23.04
CA ALA A 84 -4.46 -36.36 -22.21
C ALA A 84 -5.47 -35.64 -21.27
N PRO A 85 -6.79 -35.83 -21.46
CA PRO A 85 -7.82 -35.14 -20.68
C PRO A 85 -7.64 -35.41 -19.18
N GLY A 86 -7.18 -34.41 -18.43
CA GLY A 86 -7.04 -34.46 -16.97
C GLY A 86 -5.72 -33.89 -16.42
N ALA A 87 -4.60 -34.03 -17.14
CA ALA A 87 -3.29 -33.57 -16.65
C ALA A 87 -3.22 -32.03 -16.53
N GLY A 88 -3.82 -31.31 -17.49
CA GLY A 88 -3.89 -29.85 -17.46
C GLY A 88 -4.78 -29.31 -16.35
N LEU A 89 -5.92 -29.96 -16.09
CA LEU A 89 -6.85 -29.54 -15.03
C LEU A 89 -6.21 -29.69 -13.64
N ALA A 90 -5.56 -30.83 -13.38
CA ALA A 90 -4.86 -31.06 -12.12
C ALA A 90 -3.73 -30.04 -11.90
N ARG A 91 -2.97 -29.71 -12.95
CA ARG A 91 -1.92 -28.69 -12.89
C ARG A 91 -2.49 -27.32 -12.55
N HIS A 92 -3.55 -26.90 -13.21
CA HIS A 92 -4.20 -25.61 -12.94
C HIS A 92 -4.86 -25.58 -11.56
N GLN A 93 -5.44 -26.68 -11.09
CA GLN A 93 -5.98 -26.78 -9.73
C GLN A 93 -4.87 -26.63 -8.68
N ALA A 94 -3.73 -27.31 -8.85
CA ALA A 94 -2.58 -27.16 -7.97
C ALA A 94 -2.04 -25.72 -7.97
N GLU A 95 -1.96 -25.08 -9.14
CA GLU A 95 -1.55 -23.69 -9.28
C GLU A 95 -2.51 -22.71 -8.58
N ILE A 96 -3.83 -22.89 -8.73
CA ILE A 96 -4.84 -22.08 -8.04
C ILE A 96 -4.70 -22.20 -6.52
N LEU A 97 -4.46 -23.42 -6.00
CA LEU A 97 -4.26 -23.63 -4.57
C LEU A 97 -2.99 -22.94 -4.07
N ALA A 98 -1.88 -23.05 -4.83
CA ALA A 98 -0.63 -22.38 -4.50
C ALA A 98 -0.77 -20.85 -4.49
N LEU A 99 -1.42 -20.27 -5.51
CA LEU A 99 -1.66 -18.82 -5.60
C LEU A 99 -2.56 -18.33 -4.46
N ARG A 100 -3.58 -19.11 -4.06
CA ARG A 100 -4.43 -18.76 -2.91
C ARG A 100 -3.66 -18.78 -1.59
N ALA A 101 -2.77 -19.77 -1.40
CA ALA A 101 -1.90 -19.83 -0.22
C ALA A 101 -0.94 -18.63 -0.18
N GLN A 102 -0.30 -18.31 -1.31
CA GLN A 102 0.60 -17.15 -1.41
C GLN A 102 -0.13 -15.82 -1.15
N ARG A 103 -1.35 -15.67 -1.67
CA ARG A 103 -2.20 -14.50 -1.39
C ARG A 103 -2.51 -14.38 0.11
N GLY A 104 -2.85 -15.50 0.76
CA GLY A 104 -3.11 -15.53 2.20
C GLY A 104 -1.89 -15.08 3.00
N GLU A 105 -0.71 -15.58 2.65
CA GLU A 105 0.54 -15.22 3.31
C GLU A 105 0.91 -13.74 3.10
N LEU A 106 0.79 -13.22 1.87
CA LEU A 106 1.00 -11.80 1.58
C LEU A 106 0.06 -10.92 2.38
N HIS A 107 -1.22 -11.28 2.44
CA HIS A 107 -2.22 -10.53 3.19
C HIS A 107 -1.91 -10.54 4.69
N ARG A 108 -1.50 -11.68 5.25
CA ARG A 108 -1.06 -11.80 6.65
C ARG A 108 0.13 -10.88 6.95
N ARG A 109 1.14 -10.85 6.08
CA ARG A 109 2.30 -9.95 6.23
C ARG A 109 1.90 -8.49 6.20
N MET A 110 1.00 -8.10 5.29
CA MET A 110 0.48 -6.73 5.22
C MET A 110 -0.27 -6.34 6.50
N GLN A 111 -1.12 -7.23 7.03
CA GLN A 111 -1.84 -7.00 8.28
C GLN A 111 -0.88 -6.82 9.47
N GLN A 112 0.16 -7.65 9.56
CA GLN A 112 1.18 -7.53 10.60
C GLN A 112 1.94 -6.21 10.51
N ALA A 113 2.39 -5.83 9.31
CA ALA A 113 3.07 -4.55 9.10
C ALA A 113 2.18 -3.34 9.46
N ALA A 114 0.88 -3.41 9.12
CA ALA A 114 -0.09 -2.38 9.48
C ALA A 114 -0.27 -2.27 11.00
N ALA A 115 -0.38 -3.40 11.71
CA ALA A 115 -0.49 -3.42 13.16
C ALA A 115 0.74 -2.84 13.85
N THR A 116 1.95 -3.22 13.42
CA THR A 116 3.20 -2.66 13.94
C THR A 116 3.29 -1.15 13.70
N THR A 117 2.96 -0.70 12.49
CA THR A 117 2.98 0.73 12.15
C THR A 117 1.99 1.52 13.00
N ALA A 118 0.78 0.99 13.20
CA ALA A 118 -0.21 1.60 14.08
C ALA A 118 0.29 1.70 15.53
N GLY A 119 0.89 0.64 16.05
CA GLY A 119 1.50 0.61 17.39
C GLY A 119 2.58 1.68 17.56
N LEU A 120 3.51 1.79 16.60
CA LEU A 120 4.55 2.83 16.62
C LEU A 120 3.96 4.24 16.56
N CYS A 121 2.92 4.44 15.75
CA CYS A 121 2.23 5.74 15.68
C CYS A 121 1.57 6.12 17.02
N MET A 122 0.99 5.15 17.72
CA MET A 122 0.38 5.36 19.04
C MET A 122 1.44 5.70 20.09
N LEU A 123 2.56 4.97 20.11
CA LEU A 123 3.68 5.26 21.00
C LEU A 123 4.25 6.67 20.75
N ALA A 124 4.44 7.04 19.49
CA ALA A 124 4.93 8.37 19.14
C ALA A 124 3.96 9.49 19.55
N LYS A 125 2.64 9.24 19.47
CA LYS A 125 1.62 10.19 19.98
C LYS A 125 1.69 10.30 21.50
N ALA A 126 1.68 9.19 22.22
CA ALA A 126 1.77 9.17 23.68
C ALA A 126 3.02 9.88 24.20
N ALA A 127 4.18 9.66 23.56
CA ALA A 127 5.43 10.34 23.90
C ALA A 127 5.33 11.86 23.70
N ARG A 128 4.70 12.32 22.61
CA ARG A 128 4.47 13.76 22.36
C ARG A 128 3.53 14.36 23.39
N ASP A 129 2.42 13.71 23.69
CA ASP A 129 1.43 14.19 24.65
C ASP A 129 2.03 14.27 26.05
N HIS A 130 2.86 13.29 26.42
CA HIS A 130 3.62 13.31 27.66
C HIS A 130 4.63 14.47 27.68
N GLY A 131 5.37 14.69 26.59
CA GLY A 131 6.28 15.83 26.47
C GLY A 131 5.57 17.18 26.62
N LEU A 132 4.38 17.34 26.03
CA LEU A 132 3.56 18.55 26.18
C LEU A 132 3.05 18.72 27.61
N LYS A 133 2.66 17.64 28.30
CA LYS A 133 2.27 17.68 29.71
C LYS A 133 3.42 18.15 30.59
N MET A 134 4.60 17.54 30.44
CA MET A 134 5.79 17.92 31.18
C MET A 134 6.21 19.37 30.91
N GLN A 135 6.04 19.84 29.67
CA GLN A 135 6.31 21.24 29.33
C GLN A 135 5.37 22.19 30.06
N LYS A 136 4.07 21.88 30.13
CA LYS A 136 3.10 22.69 30.89
C LYS A 136 3.45 22.74 32.37
N GLU A 137 3.76 21.60 32.99
CA GLU A 137 4.17 21.55 34.40
C GLU A 137 5.42 22.38 34.65
N ARG A 138 6.43 22.27 33.77
CA ARG A 138 7.64 23.09 33.84
C ARG A 138 7.33 24.59 33.74
N ASP A 139 6.46 24.98 32.81
CA ASP A 139 6.12 26.39 32.59
C ASP A 139 5.33 26.96 33.78
N THR A 140 4.43 26.18 34.39
CA THR A 140 3.74 26.53 35.65
C THR A 140 4.73 26.74 36.79
N LEU A 141 5.62 25.75 37.03
CA LEU A 141 6.63 25.84 38.09
C LEU A 141 7.60 27.02 37.87
N ALA A 142 7.97 27.28 36.61
CA ALA A 142 8.81 28.41 36.26
C ALA A 142 8.14 29.74 36.60
N GLU A 143 6.82 29.86 36.37
CA GLU A 143 6.09 31.07 36.74
C GLU A 143 5.95 31.23 38.25
N GLU A 144 5.62 30.16 38.99
CA GLU A 144 5.61 30.18 40.46
C GLU A 144 6.98 30.59 41.04
N CYS A 145 8.07 30.04 40.50
CA CYS A 145 9.43 30.43 40.86
C CYS A 145 9.73 31.90 40.55
N ARG A 146 9.25 32.43 39.42
CA ARG A 146 9.40 33.85 39.08
C ARG A 146 8.63 34.76 40.03
N LEU A 147 7.41 34.37 40.43
CA LEU A 147 6.59 35.10 41.39
C LEU A 147 7.23 35.09 42.78
N LEU A 148 7.73 33.93 43.23
CA LEU A 148 8.48 33.82 44.49
C LEU A 148 9.73 34.70 44.49
N LYS A 149 10.51 34.69 43.40
CA LYS A 149 11.68 35.57 43.24
C LYS A 149 11.34 37.06 43.26
N ARG A 150 10.18 37.46 42.72
CA ARG A 150 9.69 38.85 42.80
C ARG A 150 9.39 39.22 44.25
N ARG A 151 8.58 38.42 44.95
CA ARG A 151 8.26 38.65 46.38
C ARG A 151 9.50 38.79 47.26
N LEU A 152 10.53 37.95 47.04
CA LEU A 152 11.77 38.02 47.79
C LEU A 152 12.58 39.31 47.52
N ARG A 153 12.51 39.86 46.29
CA ARG A 153 13.14 41.14 45.97
C ARG A 153 12.40 42.33 46.58
N ASP A 154 11.07 42.27 46.63
CA ASP A 154 10.24 43.37 47.12
C ASP A 154 10.21 43.44 48.67
N HIS A 155 10.48 42.33 49.36
CA HIS A 155 10.63 42.25 50.81
C HIS A 155 11.97 41.62 51.24
N PRO A 156 13.10 42.34 51.11
CA PRO A 156 14.40 41.82 51.54
C PRO A 156 14.45 41.59 53.07
N ASP A 157 13.71 42.37 53.86
CA ASP A 157 13.81 42.39 55.32
C ASP A 157 12.88 41.41 56.06
N ALA A 158 11.91 40.79 55.38
CA ALA A 158 11.05 39.76 55.98
C ALA A 158 11.77 38.40 56.15
N THR A 159 12.95 38.24 55.54
CA THR A 159 13.73 36.98 55.54
C THR A 159 15.02 37.07 56.35
N ALA A 160 15.21 38.15 57.13
CA ALA A 160 16.32 38.28 58.07
C ALA A 160 16.08 37.49 59.39
N GLY A 161 14.85 37.03 59.63
CA GLY A 161 14.51 36.16 60.77
C GLY A 161 14.42 34.69 60.36
N SER A 162 15.50 33.94 60.55
CA SER A 162 15.54 32.46 60.47
C SER A 162 15.65 31.84 59.07
N ILE A 163 16.81 31.99 58.43
CA ILE A 163 17.35 30.92 57.58
C ILE A 163 18.64 30.41 58.23
N ARG A 164 18.53 29.34 59.03
CA ARG A 164 19.68 28.48 59.27
C ARG A 164 20.00 27.79 57.93
N PRO A 165 21.27 27.72 57.50
CA PRO A 165 21.60 26.93 56.31
C PRO A 165 21.19 25.49 56.63
N ILE A 166 20.20 24.96 55.90
CA ILE A 166 19.93 23.53 55.93
C ILE A 166 21.18 22.87 55.36
N ALA A 167 21.96 22.26 56.25
CA ALA A 167 23.05 21.40 55.88
C ALA A 167 22.54 20.40 54.83
N SER A 168 23.29 20.30 53.75
CA SER A 168 23.14 19.34 52.66
C SER A 168 22.62 17.98 53.16
N VAL A 169 21.35 17.67 52.89
CA VAL A 169 20.83 16.31 53.01
C VAL A 169 21.21 15.57 51.74
N SER A 170 22.46 15.10 51.71
CA SER A 170 23.03 14.34 50.59
C SER A 170 22.79 12.83 50.67
N TYR A 171 21.85 12.33 51.48
CA TYR A 171 21.68 10.89 51.68
C TYR A 171 20.22 10.46 51.80
N LEU A 172 19.40 10.50 50.74
CA LEU A 172 18.14 9.71 50.68
C LEU A 172 17.69 9.30 49.26
N PHE A 173 18.56 9.30 48.24
CA PHE A 173 18.25 8.67 46.95
C PHE A 173 19.28 7.57 46.65
N GLY A 174 18.81 6.31 46.69
CA GLY A 174 19.60 5.13 46.33
C GLY A 174 19.98 5.12 44.84
N PRO A 175 21.01 4.34 44.45
CA PRO A 175 21.54 4.34 43.10
C PRO A 175 20.72 3.43 42.19
N SER A 176 19.74 3.98 41.48
CA SER A 176 19.21 3.37 40.25
C SER A 176 18.46 4.41 39.41
N ALA A 177 19.22 5.39 38.91
CA ALA A 177 18.81 6.21 37.78
C ALA A 177 19.92 6.15 36.71
N PRO A 178 19.61 5.82 35.45
CA PRO A 178 20.60 5.86 34.38
C PRO A 178 21.09 7.29 34.16
N GLU A 179 22.39 7.39 33.89
CA GLU A 179 23.19 8.60 33.79
C GLU A 179 22.54 9.69 32.91
N PRO A 180 22.45 10.96 33.37
CA PRO A 180 22.01 12.05 32.51
C PRO A 180 23.13 12.44 31.54
N LEU A 181 22.98 12.06 30.28
CA LEU A 181 23.81 12.56 29.19
C LEU A 181 23.73 14.10 29.15
N ARG A 182 24.91 14.73 29.23
CA ARG A 182 25.13 16.18 29.24
C ARG A 182 24.40 16.86 28.07
N PRO A 183 23.90 18.10 28.24
CA PRO A 183 23.28 18.85 27.14
C PRO A 183 24.35 19.23 26.11
N ALA A 184 24.38 18.53 24.98
CA ALA A 184 25.10 18.98 23.80
C ALA A 184 24.51 20.32 23.33
N LYS A 185 25.40 21.25 22.96
CA LYS A 185 25.06 22.59 22.45
C LYS A 185 23.92 22.51 21.44
N ARG A 186 22.91 23.37 21.61
CA ARG A 186 21.80 23.55 20.67
C ARG A 186 22.34 23.80 19.25
N GLN A 187 22.38 22.76 18.42
CA GLN A 187 22.25 22.94 16.98
C GLN A 187 20.76 22.93 16.66
N ARG A 188 20.32 24.01 16.01
CA ARG A 188 19.00 24.14 15.41
C ARG A 188 18.88 23.09 14.30
N LEU A 189 18.39 21.90 14.65
CA LEU A 189 17.98 20.89 13.68
C LEU A 189 16.65 21.35 13.08
N GLU A 190 16.76 21.99 11.92
CA GLU A 190 15.66 22.21 11.00
C GLU A 190 15.00 20.84 10.73
N PHE A 191 13.76 20.66 11.17
CA PHE A 191 12.97 19.47 10.89
C PHE A 191 12.72 19.37 9.39
N LYS A 192 13.53 18.60 8.67
CA LYS A 192 13.15 18.05 7.37
C LYS A 192 12.12 16.94 7.61
N THR A 193 11.00 17.04 6.90
CA THR A 193 9.85 16.13 6.90
C THR A 193 10.23 14.66 6.72
N PRO A 194 9.48 13.70 7.29
CA PRO A 194 9.80 12.27 7.20
C PRO A 194 9.39 11.71 5.83
N VAL A 195 10.29 11.80 4.85
CA VAL A 195 10.21 11.02 3.60
C VAL A 195 11.59 10.45 3.29
N ASP A 196 12.20 9.69 4.20
CA ASP A 196 13.44 8.94 3.94
C ASP A 196 13.63 7.75 4.91
N ILE A 197 12.63 6.86 4.96
CA ILE A 197 12.86 5.47 5.41
C ILE A 197 12.27 4.55 4.34
N LEU A 198 12.91 4.51 3.17
CA LEU A 198 12.77 3.45 2.18
C LEU A 198 14.17 3.10 1.65
N PRO A 199 14.42 1.83 1.27
CA PRO A 199 15.72 1.38 0.79
C PRO A 199 16.11 2.07 -0.54
N PRO A 200 17.41 2.18 -0.84
CA PRO A 200 17.91 2.99 -1.95
C PRO A 200 17.82 2.22 -3.26
N SER A 201 16.63 2.05 -3.82
CA SER A 201 16.44 1.74 -5.24
C SER A 201 15.02 2.14 -5.63
N ILE A 202 14.86 3.29 -6.29
CA ILE A 202 13.85 3.65 -7.30
C ILE A 202 13.87 5.20 -7.37
N SER A 203 14.33 5.70 -8.51
CA SER A 203 14.48 7.12 -8.84
C SER A 203 13.14 7.87 -8.74
N ARG A 204 13.10 8.97 -7.99
CA ARG A 204 11.91 9.82 -7.81
C ARG A 204 11.68 10.68 -9.05
N ARG A 205 10.65 10.38 -9.85
CA ARG A 205 9.98 11.37 -10.71
C ARG A 205 8.68 11.79 -10.04
N ALA A 206 8.50 13.10 -9.86
CA ALA A 206 7.34 13.68 -9.19
C ALA A 206 6.05 13.42 -9.96
N THR A 207 5.03 12.88 -9.29
CA THR A 207 3.65 12.77 -9.80
C THR A 207 2.75 13.85 -9.18
N PRO A 208 1.74 14.38 -9.92
CA PRO A 208 0.84 15.41 -9.42
C PRO A 208 -0.16 14.88 -8.39
N ARG A 209 -0.55 15.75 -7.44
CA ARG A 209 -1.57 15.47 -6.41
C ARG A 209 -2.94 15.20 -7.02
N VAL A 210 -3.49 14.02 -6.74
CA VAL A 210 -4.92 13.69 -6.97
C VAL A 210 -5.69 13.96 -5.67
N PRO A 211 -6.87 14.62 -5.70
CA PRO A 211 -7.70 14.86 -4.52
C PRO A 211 -8.39 13.57 -4.03
N PRO A 212 -8.79 13.50 -2.75
CA PRO A 212 -9.29 12.27 -2.12
C PRO A 212 -10.69 11.87 -2.62
N PRO A 213 -11.01 10.56 -2.67
CA PRO A 213 -12.33 10.09 -3.08
C PRO A 213 -13.36 10.28 -1.96
N THR A 214 -14.55 10.71 -2.35
CA THR A 214 -15.76 10.77 -1.51
C THR A 214 -16.21 9.37 -1.08
N GLN A 215 -16.58 9.24 0.19
CA GLN A 215 -17.01 8.00 0.85
C GLN A 215 -18.23 7.38 0.15
N ALA A 216 -18.02 6.28 -0.59
CA ALA A 216 -19.08 5.37 -0.97
C ALA A 216 -19.24 4.31 0.14
N LYS A 217 -20.44 4.23 0.72
CA LYS A 217 -20.83 3.23 1.72
C LYS A 217 -20.77 1.84 1.08
N TYR A 218 -19.89 0.98 1.58
CA TYR A 218 -19.85 -0.43 1.21
C TYR A 218 -20.64 -1.21 2.27
N GLU A 219 -21.79 -1.76 1.89
CA GLU A 219 -22.48 -2.74 2.73
C GLU A 219 -21.83 -4.13 2.59
N PRO A 220 -21.66 -4.87 3.69
CA PRO A 220 -21.13 -6.24 3.64
C PRO A 220 -22.20 -7.21 3.13
N ILE A 221 -21.86 -8.00 2.10
CA ILE A 221 -22.68 -9.11 1.61
C ILE A 221 -22.49 -10.29 2.57
N SER A 222 -23.55 -10.64 3.30
CA SER A 222 -23.62 -11.86 4.12
C SER A 222 -23.75 -13.11 3.24
N PRO A 223 -23.10 -14.24 3.59
CA PRO A 223 -23.29 -15.50 2.86
C PRO A 223 -24.55 -16.23 3.32
N VAL A 224 -25.54 -16.35 2.45
CA VAL A 224 -26.69 -17.26 2.62
C VAL A 224 -26.24 -18.66 2.17
N LEU A 225 -26.09 -19.57 3.14
CA LEU A 225 -26.00 -21.02 2.93
C LEU A 225 -27.44 -21.58 2.83
N THR A 226 -27.88 -21.94 1.64
CA THR A 226 -29.04 -22.82 1.44
C THR A 226 -28.58 -24.26 1.19
N PRO A 227 -29.13 -25.27 1.89
CA PRO A 227 -28.83 -26.69 1.63
C PRO A 227 -29.54 -27.21 0.36
N PRO A 228 -29.01 -28.28 -0.27
CA PRO A 228 -29.58 -28.83 -1.50
C PRO A 228 -30.88 -29.61 -1.28
N SER A 229 -31.84 -29.34 -2.17
CA SER A 229 -33.12 -30.02 -2.34
C SER A 229 -32.95 -31.49 -2.68
N GLN A 230 -33.82 -32.31 -2.07
CA GLN A 230 -33.95 -33.75 -2.28
C GLN A 230 -34.42 -34.09 -3.70
N SER A 231 -33.87 -35.18 -4.25
CA SER A 231 -34.22 -35.79 -5.54
C SER A 231 -35.57 -36.54 -5.46
N PRO A 232 -36.37 -36.59 -6.54
CA PRO A 232 -37.59 -37.37 -6.57
C PRO A 232 -37.31 -38.88 -6.76
N LYS A 233 -37.98 -39.71 -5.95
CA LYS A 233 -38.04 -41.17 -6.12
C LYS A 233 -38.88 -41.51 -7.36
N LEU A 234 -38.28 -42.21 -8.32
CA LEU A 234 -39.01 -42.99 -9.33
C LEU A 234 -39.49 -44.28 -8.67
N GLN A 235 -40.81 -44.48 -8.64
CA GLN A 235 -41.41 -45.79 -8.41
C GLN A 235 -41.53 -46.50 -9.76
N LEU A 236 -40.90 -47.67 -9.85
CA LEU A 236 -41.31 -48.78 -10.71
C LEU A 236 -41.46 -50.01 -9.81
#